data_AF-A0A9P6NYL8-F1
#
_entry.id   AF-A0A9P6NYL8-F1
#
_cell.length_a   1.000
_cell.length_b   1.000
_cell.length_c   1.000
_cell.angle_alpha   90.00
_cell.angle_beta   90.00
_cell.angle_gamma   90.00
#
_symmetry.space_group_name_H-M   'P 1'
#
loop_
_entity.id
_entity.type
_entity.pdbx_description
1 polymer ?
#
loop_
_entity_poly.entity_id
_entity_poly.type
_entity_poly.pdbx_seq_one_letter_code
_entity_poly.pdbx_strand_id
1 'polypeptide(L)' 'MTDPTLDALTNAPNHIVSFSASTNDGQVIQATRKSEDISREARSAYQLLTDASALGKLLPEQDKLRKVTGTLN' A
#
# COMPACT_ATOMS: atom_id res chain seq x y z
N MET A 1 11.47 -1.23 -16.86
CA MET A 1 11.61 0.17 -16.43
C MET A 1 11.08 0.27 -15.02
N THR A 2 11.82 0.92 -14.12
CA THR A 2 11.47 1.16 -12.72
C THR A 2 10.39 2.25 -12.65
N ASP A 3 9.32 2.07 -11.88
CA ASP A 3 8.31 3.11 -11.70
C ASP A 3 8.93 4.40 -11.09
N PRO A 4 8.86 5.56 -11.78
CA PRO A 4 9.47 6.80 -11.30
C PRO A 4 8.86 7.31 -9.99
N THR A 5 7.63 6.91 -9.64
CA THR A 5 7.02 7.22 -8.34
C THR A 5 7.68 6.44 -7.22
N LEU A 6 8.08 5.19 -7.48
CA LEU A 6 8.76 4.34 -6.50
C LEU A 6 10.19 4.83 -6.23
N ASP A 7 10.87 5.30 -7.29
CA ASP A 7 12.20 5.90 -7.18
C ASP A 7 12.16 7.20 -6.34
N ALA A 8 11.12 8.02 -6.51
CA ALA A 8 10.92 9.22 -5.70
C ALA A 8 10.72 8.89 -4.20
N LEU A 9 9.95 7.83 -3.90
CA LEU A 9 9.71 7.39 -2.51
C LEU A 9 10.99 6.91 -1.82
N THR A 10 11.91 6.30 -2.57
CA THR A 10 13.20 5.82 -2.04
C THR A 10 14.07 6.95 -1.49
N ASN A 11 13.90 8.18 -1.99
CA ASN A 11 14.66 9.34 -1.55
C ASN A 11 13.97 10.11 -0.39
N ALA A 12 12.82 9.64 0.10
CA ALA A 12 12.11 10.31 1.18
C ALA A 12 12.84 10.12 2.53
N PRO A 13 12.89 11.15 3.39
CA PRO A 13 13.52 11.05 4.70
C PRO A 13 12.82 9.99 5.56
N ASN A 14 13.60 9.20 6.30
CA ASN A 14 13.14 8.08 7.13
C ASN A 14 12.38 6.97 6.36
N HIS A 15 12.55 6.90 5.04
CA HIS A 15 12.04 5.79 4.23
C HIS A 15 12.78 4.49 4.55
N ILE A 16 12.02 3.42 4.76
CA ILE A 16 12.56 2.07 5.01
C ILE A 16 12.32 1.19 3.78
N VAL A 17 11.08 1.15 3.31
CA VAL A 17 10.64 0.33 2.17
C VAL A 17 9.40 0.94 1.54
N SER A 18 9.27 0.82 0.22
CA SER A 18 8.02 1.04 -0.50
C SER A 18 7.82 -0.06 -1.52
N PHE A 19 6.56 -0.33 -1.83
CA PHE A 19 6.16 -1.28 -2.85
C PHE A 19 4.91 -0.77 -3.58
N SER A 20 4.75 -1.21 -4.82
CA SER A 20 3.49 -1.17 -5.55
C SER A 20 2.92 -2.58 -5.63
N ALA A 21 1.60 -2.67 -5.49
CA ALA A 21 0.89 -3.94 -5.54
C ALA A 21 -0.34 -3.84 -6.44
N SER A 22 -0.73 -4.97 -7.01
CA SER A 22 -1.94 -5.11 -7.80
C SER A 22 -3.19 -4.88 -6.94
N THR A 23 -4.13 -4.10 -7.45
CA THR A 23 -5.42 -3.82 -6.81
C THR A 23 -6.41 -4.98 -6.90
N ASN A 24 -6.06 -6.05 -7.62
CA ASN A 24 -6.95 -7.20 -7.79
C ASN A 24 -6.69 -8.29 -6.75
N ASP A 25 -5.44 -8.46 -6.34
CA ASP A 25 -4.98 -9.60 -5.55
C ASP A 25 -3.87 -9.26 -4.53
N GLY A 26 -3.44 -8.00 -4.45
CA GLY A 26 -2.38 -7.56 -3.54
C GLY A 26 -0.99 -8.11 -3.88
N GLN A 27 -0.80 -8.67 -5.09
CA GLN A 27 0.52 -9.16 -5.51
C GLN A 27 1.48 -7.99 -5.72
N VAL A 28 2.69 -8.08 -5.17
CA VAL A 28 3.75 -7.08 -5.36
C VAL A 28 4.16 -7.04 -6.83
N ILE A 29 4.05 -5.85 -7.44
CA ILE A 29 4.51 -5.58 -8.80
C ILE A 29 5.97 -5.13 -8.76
N GLN A 30 6.27 -4.20 -7.85
CA GLN A 30 7.60 -3.64 -7.68
C GLN A 30 7.83 -3.25 -6.22
N ALA A 31 9.08 -3.36 -5.76
CA ALA A 31 9.48 -2.94 -4.43
C ALA A 31 10.91 -2.39 -4.45
N THR A 32 11.20 -1.48 -3.52
CA THR A 32 12.55 -0.90 -3.36
C THR A 32 13.54 -1.88 -2.74
N ARG A 33 13.04 -2.93 -2.07
CA ARG A 33 13.81 -4.09 -1.61
C ARG A 33 13.10 -5.37 -1.99
N LYS A 34 13.85 -6.44 -2.25
CA LYS A 34 13.30 -7.79 -2.41
C LYS A 34 13.32 -8.48 -1.05
N SER A 35 12.15 -8.83 -0.54
CA SER A 35 11.98 -9.67 0.65
C SER A 35 10.67 -10.46 0.52
N GLU A 36 10.65 -11.68 1.06
CA GLU A 36 9.42 -12.46 1.21
C GLU A 36 8.43 -11.76 2.15
N ASP A 37 8.93 -11.04 3.15
CA ASP A 37 8.12 -10.26 4.09
C ASP A 37 7.24 -9.26 3.33
N ILE A 38 7.82 -8.50 2.39
CA ILE A 38 7.09 -7.46 1.63
C ILE A 38 5.87 -8.04 0.91
N SER A 39 5.94 -9.31 0.46
CA SER A 39 4.79 -9.97 -0.17
C SER A 39 3.68 -10.28 0.82
N ARG A 40 4.03 -10.63 2.07
CA ARG A 40 3.08 -10.79 3.18
C ARG A 40 2.47 -9.44 3.56
N GLU A 41 3.28 -8.41 3.78
CA GLU A 41 2.78 -7.09 4.16
C GLU A 41 1.93 -6.45 3.05
N ALA A 42 2.27 -6.65 1.78
CA ALA A 42 1.46 -6.17 0.65
C ALA A 42 0.06 -6.75 0.65
N ARG A 43 -0.08 -8.06 0.94
CA ARG A 43 -1.39 -8.71 1.07
C ARG A 43 -2.17 -8.18 2.27
N SER A 44 -1.49 -7.97 3.42
CA SER A 44 -2.13 -7.37 4.59
C SER A 44 -2.61 -5.94 4.32
N ALA A 45 -1.79 -5.12 3.64
CA ALA A 45 -2.16 -3.77 3.23
C ALA A 45 -3.34 -3.78 2.25
N TYR A 46 -3.36 -4.70 1.29
CA TYR A 46 -4.46 -4.90 0.36
C TYR A 46 -5.77 -5.24 1.10
N GLN A 47 -5.71 -6.17 2.06
CA GLN A 47 -6.87 -6.52 2.89
C GLN A 47 -7.39 -5.32 3.67
N LEU A 48 -6.50 -4.57 4.33
CA LEU A 48 -6.87 -3.35 5.07
C LEU A 48 -7.55 -2.30 4.18
N LEU A 49 -7.03 -2.08 2.97
CA LEU A 49 -7.63 -1.14 2.01
C LEU A 49 -9.00 -1.63 1.53
N THR A 50 -9.16 -2.94 1.32
CA THR A 50 -10.42 -3.55 0.90
C THR A 50 -11.47 -3.40 1.99
N ASP A 51 -11.10 -3.69 3.24
CA ASP A 51 -11.99 -3.55 4.40
C ASP A 51 -12.36 -2.08 4.62
N ALA A 52 -11.38 -1.17 4.54
CA ALA A 52 -11.64 0.27 4.68
C ALA A 52 -12.53 0.81 3.54
N SER A 53 -12.36 0.32 2.32
CA SER A 53 -13.22 0.66 1.19
C SER A 53 -14.65 0.14 1.38
N ALA A 54 -14.80 -1.10 1.86
CA ALA A 54 -16.10 -1.67 2.18
C ALA A 54 -16.83 -0.89 3.30
N LEU A 55 -16.11 -0.46 4.33
CA LEU A 55 -16.64 0.43 5.36
C LEU A 55 -17.04 1.79 4.79
N GLY A 56 -16.24 2.34 3.85
CA GLY A 56 -16.56 3.58 3.14
C GLY A 56 -17.89 3.52 2.39
N LYS A 57 -18.27 2.35 1.85
CA LYS A 57 -19.58 2.16 1.21
C LYS A 57 -20.76 2.27 2.18
N LEU A 58 -20.54 2.06 3.48
CA LEU A 58 -21.58 2.23 4.50
C LEU A 58 -21.76 3.70 4.90
N LEU A 59 -20.86 4.59 4.47
CA LEU A 59 -20.92 6.01 4.76
C LEU A 59 -21.56 6.76 3.56
N PRO A 60 -22.34 7.81 3.80
CA PRO A 60 -23.01 8.58 2.74
C PRO A 60 -22.05 9.28 1.77
N GLU A 61 -20.75 9.34 2.09
CA GLU A 61 -19.71 9.92 1.24
C GLU A 61 -18.70 8.84 0.84
N GLN A 62 -19.08 8.02 -0.14
CA GLN A 62 -18.39 6.78 -0.50
C GLN A 62 -16.98 6.93 -1.13
N ASP A 63 -16.42 8.14 -1.24
CA ASP A 63 -15.23 8.40 -2.08
C ASP A 63 -14.17 9.32 -1.46
N LYS A 64 -14.12 9.39 -0.11
CA LYS A 64 -13.19 10.27 0.61
C LYS A 64 -11.92 9.60 1.13
N LEU A 65 -11.80 8.27 1.03
CA LEU A 65 -10.65 7.55 1.57
C LEU A 65 -9.43 7.72 0.66
N ARG A 66 -8.59 8.73 0.95
CA ARG A 66 -7.38 9.05 0.16
C ARG A 66 -6.10 8.44 0.71
N LYS A 67 -6.05 8.11 2.00
CA LYS A 67 -4.85 7.61 2.69
C LYS A 67 -5.22 6.80 3.94
N VAL A 68 -4.54 5.68 4.13
CA VAL A 68 -4.56 4.89 5.38
C VAL A 68 -3.18 4.97 6.02
N THR A 69 -3.12 5.12 7.34
CA THR A 69 -1.86 5.17 8.10
C THR A 69 -2.01 4.36 9.38
N GLY A 70 -1.05 3.48 9.64
CA GLY A 70 -0.96 2.70 10.87
C GLY A 70 0.33 3.02 11.62
N THR A 71 0.29 2.95 12.94
CA THR A 71 1.47 3.10 13.81
C THR A 71 1.60 1.83 14.64
N LEU A 72 2.82 1.30 14.75
CA LEU A 72 3.14 0.18 15.65
C LEU A 72 3.39 0.75 17.05
N ASN A 73 2.69 0.22 18.05
CA ASN A 73 2.89 0.56 19.47
C ASN A 73 3.84 -0.42 20.14
#